data_AF-A0A661HLE3-F1
#
_entry.id   AF-A0A661HLE3-F1
#
_cell.length_a   1.000
_cell.length_b   1.000
_cell.length_c   1.000
_cell.angle_alpha   90.00
_cell.angle_beta   90.00
_cell.angle_gamma   90.00
#
_symmetry.space_group_name_H-M   'P 1'
#
loop_
_entity.id
_entity.type
_entity.pdbx_description
1 polymer ?
#
loop_
_entity_poly.entity_id
_entity_poly.type
_entity_poly.pdbx_seq_one_letter_code
_entity_poly.pdbx_strand_id
1 'polypeptide(L)'
;MKCIPAYFKYIILGILVGFFIVISVFYTHSVLQLVLVMILAIAQSRVQCPKCKTPILKDKNGWYIFTMRTPCRHCGQDTLLCTIESDEVTSKRLK
;
A
#
# COMPACT_ATOMS: atom_id res chain seq x y z
N MET A 1 11.53 -18.91 -1.10
CA MET A 1 10.67 -17.82 -1.61
C MET A 1 11.04 -16.53 -0.90
N LYS A 2 11.59 -15.54 -1.61
CA LYS A 2 11.89 -14.22 -1.03
C LYS A 2 10.56 -13.48 -0.83
N CYS A 3 10.17 -13.25 0.42
CA CYS A 3 8.98 -12.45 0.70
C CYS A 3 9.32 -10.96 0.56
N ILE A 4 8.50 -10.22 -0.19
CA ILE A 4 8.59 -8.77 -0.30
C ILE A 4 7.54 -8.19 0.65
N PRO A 5 7.92 -7.38 1.66
CA PRO A 5 6.99 -6.79 2.61
C PRO A 5 5.91 -5.99 1.92
N ALA A 6 4.70 -6.04 2.46
CA ALA A 6 3.55 -5.36 1.88
C ALA A 6 3.73 -3.83 1.92
N TYR A 7 4.40 -3.30 2.95
CA TYR A 7 4.76 -1.89 3.04
C TYR A 7 5.65 -1.44 1.86
N PHE A 8 6.70 -2.21 1.55
CA PHE A 8 7.61 -1.89 0.45
C PHE A 8 6.89 -1.90 -0.91
N LYS A 9 6.02 -2.89 -1.15
CA LYS A 9 5.19 -2.93 -2.38
C LYS A 9 4.34 -1.66 -2.51
N TYR A 10 3.70 -1.28 -1.40
CA TYR A 10 2.84 -0.10 -1.35
C TYR A 10 3.62 1.20 -1.63
N ILE A 11 4.78 1.40 -1.01
CA ILE A 11 5.61 2.61 -1.18
C ILE A 11 6.19 2.69 -2.59
N ILE A 12 6.74 1.59 -3.11
CA ILE A 12 7.33 1.57 -4.46
C ILE A 12 6.26 1.88 -5.50
N LEU A 13 5.08 1.26 -5.40
CA LEU A 13 3.95 1.58 -6.29
C LEU A 13 3.51 3.04 -6.16
N GLY A 14 3.45 3.59 -4.94
CA GLY A 14 3.12 5.00 -4.73
C GLY A 14 4.12 5.97 -5.35
N ILE A 15 5.41 5.68 -5.23
CA ILE A 15 6.47 6.48 -5.87
C ILE A 15 6.36 6.40 -7.39
N LEU A 16 6.15 5.20 -7.96
CA LEU A 16 5.97 5.04 -9.40
C LEU A 16 4.75 5.82 -9.91
N VAL A 17 3.60 5.71 -9.24
CA VAL A 17 2.39 6.45 -9.59
C VAL A 17 2.66 7.96 -9.55
N GLY A 18 3.26 8.48 -8.48
CA GLY A 18 3.60 9.89 -8.36
C GLY A 18 4.57 10.37 -9.44
N PHE A 19 5.61 9.59 -9.73
CA PHE A 19 6.59 9.88 -10.77
C PHE A 19 5.97 9.95 -12.16
N PHE A 20 5.12 8.98 -12.52
CA PHE A 20 4.44 8.98 -13.81
C PHE A 20 3.44 10.13 -13.96
N ILE A 21 2.76 10.53 -12.88
CA ILE A 21 1.89 11.72 -12.89
C ILE A 21 2.73 12.96 -13.23
N VAL A 22 3.88 13.16 -12.58
CA VAL A 22 4.78 14.29 -12.85
C VAL A 22 5.24 14.28 -14.30
N ILE A 23 5.71 13.13 -14.82
CA ILE A 23 6.12 13.02 -16.23
C ILE A 23 4.96 13.34 -17.19
N SER A 24 3.76 12.84 -16.88
CA SER A 24 2.59 13.03 -17.75
C SER A 24 2.18 14.50 -17.82
N VAL A 25 2.28 15.23 -16.70
CA VAL A 25 1.97 16.67 -16.62
C VAL A 25 3.01 17.53 -17.34
N PHE A 26 4.30 17.24 -17.17
CA PHE A 26 5.37 18.15 -17.64
C PHE A 26 5.96 17.81 -19.01
N TYR A 27 5.86 16.56 -19.46
CA TYR A 27 6.59 16.12 -20.67
C TYR A 27 5.69 15.60 -21.77
N THR A 28 4.80 14.65 -21.49
CA THR A 28 4.33 13.74 -22.54
C THR A 28 2.84 13.80 -22.86
N HIS A 29 1.99 14.42 -22.02
CA HIS A 29 0.53 14.55 -22.21
C HIS A 29 -0.14 13.33 -22.89
N SER A 30 0.38 12.13 -22.61
CA SER A 30 0.05 10.93 -23.38
C SER A 30 -1.03 10.15 -22.67
N VAL A 31 -2.15 9.93 -23.35
CA VAL A 31 -3.28 9.13 -22.85
C VAL A 31 -2.83 7.72 -22.44
N LEU A 32 -1.83 7.15 -23.11
CA LEU A 32 -1.28 5.83 -22.78
C LEU A 32 -0.62 5.80 -21.40
N GLN A 33 0.12 6.86 -21.03
CA GLN A 33 0.69 6.98 -19.69
C GLN A 33 -0.39 7.10 -18.62
N LEU A 34 -1.47 7.83 -18.91
CA LEU A 34 -2.60 7.97 -17.98
C LEU A 34 -3.22 6.59 -17.66
N VAL A 35 -3.42 5.76 -18.68
CA VAL A 35 -3.93 4.38 -18.52
C VAL A 35 -2.98 3.55 -17.66
N LEU A 36 -1.67 3.65 -17.89
CA LEU A 36 -0.67 2.93 -17.09
C LEU A 36 -0.68 3.38 -15.62
N VAL A 37 -0.77 4.69 -15.37
CA VAL A 37 -0.89 5.27 -14.02
C VAL A 37 -2.13 4.75 -13.32
N MET A 38 -3.26 4.69 -14.01
CA MET A 38 -4.50 4.12 -13.44
C MET A 38 -4.33 2.65 -13.04
N ILE A 39 -3.70 1.83 -13.87
CA ILE A 39 -3.46 0.41 -13.55
C ILE A 39 -2.57 0.30 -12.31
N LEU A 40 -1.48 1.08 -12.24
CA LEU A 40 -0.57 1.09 -11.09
C LEU A 40 -1.28 1.57 -9.81
N ALA A 41 -2.12 2.59 -9.89
CA ALA A 41 -2.90 3.09 -8.76
C ALA A 41 -3.92 2.04 -8.26
N ILE A 42 -4.58 1.33 -9.18
CA ILE A 42 -5.47 0.21 -8.82
C ILE A 42 -4.66 -0.89 -8.15
N ALA A 43 -3.53 -1.30 -8.72
CA ALA A 43 -2.66 -2.32 -8.12
C ALA A 43 -2.20 -1.92 -6.71
N GLN A 44 -1.81 -0.66 -6.51
CA GLN A 44 -1.45 -0.11 -5.20
C GLN A 44 -2.59 -0.21 -4.19
N SER A 45 -3.83 0.12 -4.61
CA SER A 45 -5.02 0.02 -3.75
C SER A 45 -5.35 -1.41 -3.32
N ARG A 46 -4.83 -2.41 -4.03
CA ARG A 46 -5.05 -3.84 -3.76
C ARG A 46 -3.93 -4.48 -2.94
N VAL A 47 -2.92 -3.74 -2.50
CA VAL A 47 -1.87 -4.29 -1.62
C VAL A 47 -2.50 -4.65 -0.27
N GLN A 48 -2.48 -5.94 0.07
CA GLN A 48 -3.13 -6.50 1.26
C GLN A 48 -2.15 -6.71 2.40
N CYS A 49 -2.65 -6.59 3.64
CA CYS A 49 -1.93 -7.03 4.82
C CYS A 49 -1.80 -8.57 4.85
N PRO A 50 -0.63 -9.15 5.18
CA PRO A 50 -0.44 -10.61 5.19
C PRO A 50 -1.30 -11.34 6.23
N LYS A 51 -1.70 -10.66 7.32
CA LYS A 51 -2.47 -11.25 8.41
C LYS A 51 -3.98 -11.22 8.14
N CYS A 52 -4.56 -10.02 7.98
CA CYS A 52 -6.02 -9.85 7.84
C CYS A 52 -6.50 -9.76 6.40
N LYS A 53 -5.60 -9.78 5.40
CA LYS A 53 -5.90 -9.65 3.96
C LYS A 53 -6.68 -8.40 3.56
N THR A 54 -6.87 -7.44 4.47
CA THR A 54 -7.48 -6.15 4.16
C THR A 54 -6.46 -5.27 3.42
N PRO A 55 -6.91 -4.43 2.48
CA PRO A 55 -6.03 -3.49 1.80
C PRO A 55 -5.37 -2.52 2.80
N ILE A 56 -4.07 -2.29 2.67
CA ILE A 56 -3.32 -1.38 3.55
C ILE A 56 -3.79 0.07 3.39
N LEU A 57 -4.26 0.42 2.19
CA LEU A 57 -4.81 1.73 1.91
C LEU A 57 -6.17 1.98 2.57
N LYS A 58 -6.83 0.96 3.11
CA LYS A 58 -8.13 1.12 3.74
C LYS A 58 -7.98 1.25 5.24
N ASP A 59 -8.78 2.14 5.80
CA ASP A 59 -8.96 2.26 7.23
C ASP A 59 -10.04 1.31 7.75
N LYS A 60 -10.18 1.20 9.08
CA LYS A 60 -11.21 0.37 9.74
C LYS A 60 -12.62 0.61 9.21
N ASN A 61 -12.92 1.85 8.81
CA ASN A 61 -14.22 2.28 8.28
C ASN A 61 -14.36 2.08 6.75
N GLY A 62 -13.36 1.49 6.08
CA GLY A 62 -13.37 1.24 4.63
C GLY A 62 -12.91 2.42 3.76
N TRP A 63 -12.63 3.58 4.37
CA TRP A 63 -12.11 4.77 3.67
C TRP A 63 -10.68 4.56 3.18
N TYR A 64 -10.37 5.07 2.00
CA TYR A 64 -9.01 5.06 1.46
C TYR A 64 -8.20 6.18 2.13
N ILE A 65 -7.16 5.81 2.87
CA ILE A 65 -6.26 6.74 3.55
C ILE A 65 -4.83 6.44 3.11
N PHE A 66 -4.19 7.43 2.49
CA PHE A 66 -2.76 7.37 2.22
C PHE A 66 -2.02 7.56 3.55
N THR A 67 -1.37 6.51 4.05
CA THR A 67 -0.66 6.56 5.32
C THR A 67 0.75 5.99 5.17
N MET A 68 1.71 6.65 5.83
CA MET A 68 3.09 6.13 5.97
C MET A 68 3.26 5.30 7.24
N ARG A 69 2.17 4.91 7.92
CA ARG A 69 2.26 4.01 9.07
C ARG A 69 2.66 2.62 8.58
N THR A 70 3.67 2.05 9.24
CA THR A 70 4.11 0.68 9.03
C THR A 70 3.15 -0.37 9.61
N PRO A 71 2.46 -0.19 10.75
CA PRO A 71 1.48 -1.16 11.20
C PRO A 71 0.16 -1.04 10.44
N CYS A 72 -0.45 -2.20 10.15
CA CYS A 72 -1.78 -2.28 9.57
C CYS A 72 -2.82 -1.71 10.53
N ARG A 73 -3.69 -0.82 10.04
CA ARG A 73 -4.73 -0.18 10.87
C ARG A 73 -5.85 -1.13 11.32
N HIS A 74 -6.08 -2.21 10.58
CA HIS A 74 -7.13 -3.17 10.94
C HIS A 74 -6.69 -4.11 12.05
N CYS A 75 -5.49 -4.69 11.92
CA CYS A 75 -5.04 -5.76 12.81
C CYS A 75 -3.78 -5.43 13.63
N GLY A 76 -3.07 -4.33 13.37
CA GLY A 76 -1.85 -3.94 14.09
C GLY A 76 -0.58 -4.67 13.66
N GLN A 77 -0.67 -5.58 12.68
CA GLN A 77 0.48 -6.29 12.10
C GLN A 77 1.48 -5.32 11.49
N ASP A 78 2.78 -5.48 11.78
CA ASP A 78 3.81 -4.72 11.07
C ASP A 78 3.88 -5.18 9.61
N THR A 79 3.61 -4.27 8.68
CA THR A 79 3.61 -4.56 7.24
C THR A 79 5.01 -4.51 6.61
N LEU A 80 6.03 -4.12 7.39
CA LEU A 80 7.45 -4.34 7.06
C LEU A 80 7.87 -5.79 7.26
N LEU A 81 7.16 -6.53 8.13
CA LEU A 81 7.44 -7.93 8.39
C LEU A 81 6.63 -8.82 7.44
N CYS A 82 7.31 -9.85 6.95
CA CYS A 82 6.71 -10.90 6.14
C CYS A 82 6.07 -11.99 6.98
N THR A 83 6.55 -12.17 8.21
CA THR A 83 6.04 -13.14 9.17
C THR A 83 4.83 -12.56 9.90
N ILE A 84 3.80 -13.38 10.06
CA ILE A 84 2.60 -13.01 10.81
C ILE A 84 2.98 -12.98 12.30
N GLU A 85 2.75 -11.84 12.95
CA GLU A 85 3.02 -11.67 14.39
C GLU A 85 1.82 -12.19 15.21
N SER A 86 2.10 -12.60 16.46
CA SER A 86 1.06 -13.06 17.38
C SER A 86 0.06 -11.95 17.72
N ASP A 87 -1.17 -12.36 18.06
CA ASP A 87 -2.26 -11.42 18.35
C ASP A 87 -1.95 -10.50 19.55
N GLU A 88 -1.22 -11.00 20.55
CA GLU A 88 -0.80 -10.24 21.73
C GLU A 88 0.09 -9.04 21.39
N VAL A 89 0.99 -9.19 20.39
CA VAL A 89 1.87 -8.10 19.95
C VAL A 89 1.08 -7.09 19.12
N THR A 90 0.25 -7.60 18.20
CA THR A 90 -0.48 -6.75 17.26
C THR A 90 -1.59 -5.92 17.92
N SER A 91 -2.27 -6.48 18.93
CA SER A 91 -3.33 -5.77 19.69
C SER A 91 -2.79 -4.59 20.49
N LYS A 92 -1.55 -4.66 20.99
CA LYS A 92 -0.90 -3.53 21.69
C LYS A 92 -0.67 -2.32 20.79
N ARG A 93 -0.49 -2.51 19.47
CA ARG A 93 -0.25 -1.44 18.49
C ARG A 93 -1.53 -0.79 17.94
N LEU A 94 -2.70 -1.35 18.27
CA LEU A 94 -4.00 -0.79 17.92
C LEU A 94 -4.54 0.20 18.96
N LYS A 95 -3.89 0.29 20.13
CA LYS A 95 -4.13 1.32 21.16
C LYS A 95 -3.43 2.62 20.75
#